data_AF-A0A662CVX3-F1
#
_entry.id   AF-A0A662CVX3-F1
#
_cell.length_a   1.000
_cell.length_b   1.000
_cell.length_c   1.000
_cell.angle_alpha   90.00
_cell.angle_beta   90.00
_cell.angle_gamma   90.00
#
_symmetry.space_group_name_H-M   'P 1'
#
loop_
_entity.id
_entity.type
_entity.pdbx_description
1 polymer ?
#
loop_
_entity_poly.entity_id
_entity_poly.type
_entity_poly.pdbx_seq_one_letter_code
_entity_poly.pdbx_strand_id
1 'polypeptide(L)'
;FYGYYRGSTASNGSPLGKHNLDFWYNPSLENYYKLLNAFEDLGIDVNKHRNGIAVPKQSFFRYEFDEYKTDFLPMIKGLDDFLTSFQHKATVKLHDVAISIISFEDLLKSKETDSRVKD
;
A
#
# COMPACT_ATOMS: atom_id res chain seq x y z
N PHE A 1 18.42 -0.69 10.15
CA PHE A 1 17.45 0.20 10.83
C PHE A 1 16.78 1.05 9.75
N TYR A 2 15.57 0.70 9.33
CA TYR A 2 14.84 1.42 8.27
C TYR A 2 13.58 2.04 8.89
N GLY A 3 13.66 3.32 9.25
CA GLY A 3 12.53 4.12 9.73
C GLY A 3 12.66 4.56 11.20
N TYR A 4 12.73 5.87 11.42
CA TYR A 4 12.46 6.46 12.72
C TYR A 4 10.93 6.57 12.89
N TYR A 5 10.37 5.89 13.89
CA TYR A 5 8.97 6.06 14.24
C TYR A 5 8.76 7.47 14.81
N ARG A 6 8.09 8.33 14.04
CA ARG A 6 7.46 9.55 14.56
C ARG A 6 5.95 9.31 14.54
N GLY A 7 5.43 8.68 15.59
CA GLY A 7 4.01 8.75 15.87
C GLY A 7 3.63 10.23 15.99
N SER A 8 2.69 10.69 15.18
CA SER A 8 2.06 11.98 15.45
C SER A 8 1.43 11.86 16.84
N THR A 9 1.76 12.75 17.76
CA THR A 9 1.18 12.77 19.12
C THR A 9 0.42 14.06 19.30
N ALA A 10 -0.81 13.99 19.80
CA ALA A 10 -1.51 15.17 20.29
C ALA A 10 -0.69 15.84 21.40
N SER A 11 -1.02 17.09 21.71
CA SER A 11 -0.35 17.87 22.76
C SER A 11 -0.37 17.20 24.14
N ASN A 12 -1.25 16.23 24.36
CA ASN A 12 -1.37 15.41 25.57
C ASN A 12 -0.64 14.05 25.49
N GLY A 13 0.10 13.77 24.42
CA GLY A 13 0.85 12.52 24.23
C GLY A 13 0.06 11.35 23.62
N SER A 14 -1.25 11.49 23.33
CA SER A 14 -2.01 10.43 22.67
C SER A 14 -1.67 10.33 21.17
N PRO A 15 -1.65 9.13 20.55
CA PRO A 15 -1.46 9.01 19.11
C PRO A 15 -2.49 9.83 18.32
N LEU A 16 -2.00 10.74 17.47
CA LEU A 16 -2.77 11.52 16.51
C LEU A 16 -2.91 10.70 15.23
N GLY A 17 -4.06 10.04 15.09
CA GLY A 17 -4.50 9.43 13.83
C GLY A 17 -4.16 7.95 13.67
N LYS A 18 -4.99 7.26 12.90
CA LYS A 18 -4.80 5.86 12.51
C LYS A 18 -3.55 5.71 11.64
N HIS A 19 -2.83 4.61 11.79
CA HIS A 19 -1.68 4.30 10.92
C HIS A 19 -2.15 4.07 9.48
N ASN A 20 -1.44 4.60 8.49
CA ASN A 20 -1.72 4.30 7.08
C ASN A 20 -0.76 3.21 6.59
N LEU A 21 -1.32 2.17 5.97
CA LEU A 21 -0.58 1.08 5.35
C LEU A 21 -0.79 1.15 3.84
N ASP A 22 0.29 1.43 3.10
CA ASP A 22 0.29 1.50 1.65
C ASP A 22 0.77 0.16 1.05
N PHE A 23 -0.07 -0.48 0.25
CA PHE A 23 0.21 -1.72 -0.46
C PHE A 23 0.28 -1.46 -1.96
N TRP A 24 1.47 -1.47 -2.53
CA TRP A 24 1.64 -1.49 -3.97
C TRP A 24 1.49 -2.92 -4.49
N TYR A 25 0.61 -3.12 -5.48
CA TYR A 25 0.38 -4.44 -6.09
C TYR A 25 0.60 -4.40 -7.60
N ASN A 26 0.93 -5.56 -8.20
CA ASN A 26 0.98 -5.69 -9.66
C ASN A 26 -0.45 -5.68 -10.22
N PRO A 27 -0.86 -4.66 -11.01
CA PRO A 27 -2.23 -4.48 -11.46
C PRO A 27 -2.58 -5.35 -12.66
N SER A 28 -2.40 -6.67 -12.55
CA SER A 28 -2.92 -7.65 -13.50
C SER A 28 -4.40 -7.93 -13.22
N LEU A 29 -5.13 -8.41 -14.23
CA LEU A 29 -6.52 -8.83 -14.06
C LEU A 29 -6.66 -9.95 -13.01
N GLU A 30 -5.72 -10.88 -13.00
CA GLU A 30 -5.68 -11.97 -12.02
C GLU A 30 -5.51 -11.43 -10.59
N ASN A 31 -4.54 -10.54 -10.37
CA ASN A 31 -4.28 -9.98 -9.04
C ASN A 31 -5.41 -9.07 -8.57
N TYR A 32 -6.09 -8.38 -9.50
CA TYR A 32 -7.29 -7.62 -9.18
C TYR A 32 -8.34 -8.50 -8.50
N TYR A 33 -8.67 -9.66 -9.08
CA TYR A 33 -9.65 -10.56 -8.47
C TYR A 33 -9.13 -11.27 -7.22
N LYS A 34 -7.84 -11.62 -7.15
CA LYS A 34 -7.24 -12.13 -5.90
C LYS A 34 -7.37 -11.13 -4.76
N LEU A 35 -7.18 -9.84 -5.07
CA LEU A 35 -7.33 -8.77 -4.10
C LEU A 35 -8.79 -8.60 -3.67
N LEU A 36 -9.75 -8.66 -4.61
CA LEU A 36 -11.18 -8.65 -4.26
C LEU A 36 -11.57 -9.83 -3.36
N ASN A 37 -11.06 -11.03 -3.63
CA ASN A 37 -11.29 -12.20 -2.76
C ASN A 37 -10.72 -11.94 -1.35
N ALA A 38 -9.49 -11.41 -1.25
CA ALA A 38 -8.90 -11.07 0.05
C ALA A 38 -9.71 -10.01 0.81
N PHE A 39 -10.32 -9.05 0.10
CA PHE A 39 -11.21 -8.07 0.72
C PHE A 39 -12.51 -8.73 1.22
N GLU A 40 -13.13 -9.62 0.45
CA GLU A 40 -14.30 -10.38 0.90
C GLU A 40 -14.00 -11.25 2.13
N ASP A 41 -12.82 -11.89 2.18
CA ASP A 41 -12.37 -12.66 3.34
C ASP A 41 -12.20 -11.78 4.59
N LEU A 42 -11.93 -10.48 4.40
CA LEU A 42 -11.89 -9.46 5.46
C LEU A 42 -13.28 -8.87 5.78
N GLY A 43 -14.34 -9.39 5.18
CA GLY A 43 -15.72 -8.94 5.38
C GLY A 43 -16.10 -7.67 4.62
N ILE A 44 -15.31 -7.26 3.63
CA ILE A 44 -15.56 -6.07 2.81
C ILE A 44 -16.48 -6.44 1.64
N ASP A 45 -17.56 -5.67 1.45
CA ASP A 45 -18.41 -5.81 0.27
C ASP A 45 -17.72 -5.27 -1.00
N VAL A 46 -17.44 -6.17 -1.94
CA VAL A 46 -16.83 -5.85 -3.24
C VAL A 46 -17.77 -6.04 -4.42
N ASN A 47 -19.08 -6.27 -4.20
CA ASN A 47 -20.03 -6.61 -5.27
C ASN A 47 -20.01 -5.61 -6.44
N LYS A 48 -19.89 -4.31 -6.14
CA LYS A 48 -19.77 -3.25 -7.16
C LYS A 48 -18.53 -3.42 -8.04
N HIS A 49 -17.40 -3.81 -7.45
CA HIS A 49 -16.15 -4.02 -8.17
C HIS A 49 -16.19 -5.34 -8.95
N ARG A 50 -16.74 -6.39 -8.36
CA ARG A 50 -16.84 -7.73 -8.95
C ARG A 50 -17.77 -7.77 -10.17
N ASN A 51 -18.91 -7.08 -10.10
CA ASN A 51 -19.91 -7.07 -11.18
C ASN A 51 -19.71 -5.95 -12.21
N GLY A 52 -18.70 -5.09 -12.01
CA GLY A 52 -18.35 -4.00 -12.92
C GLY A 52 -17.31 -4.40 -13.97
N ILE A 53 -16.90 -3.42 -14.78
CA ILE A 53 -15.76 -3.59 -15.69
C ILE A 53 -14.48 -3.48 -14.87
N ALA A 54 -13.69 -4.55 -14.84
CA ALA A 54 -12.39 -4.55 -14.17
C ALA A 54 -11.40 -3.64 -14.91
N VAL A 55 -10.86 -2.64 -14.21
CA VAL A 55 -9.84 -1.71 -14.71
C VAL A 55 -8.61 -1.69 -13.79
N PRO A 56 -7.81 -2.78 -13.72
CA PRO A 56 -6.81 -2.98 -12.67
C PRO A 56 -5.81 -1.82 -12.51
N LYS A 57 -5.31 -1.24 -13.60
CA LYS A 57 -4.34 -0.13 -13.58
C LYS A 57 -4.90 1.19 -13.02
N GLN A 58 -6.22 1.31 -12.95
CA GLN A 58 -6.93 2.49 -12.41
C GLN A 58 -7.61 2.17 -11.08
N SER A 59 -7.50 0.93 -10.59
CA SER A 59 -8.21 0.47 -9.40
C SER A 59 -7.43 0.80 -8.15
N PHE A 60 -7.69 1.96 -7.58
CA PHE A 60 -7.23 2.30 -6.24
C PHE A 60 -8.29 1.90 -5.21
N PHE A 61 -7.88 1.20 -4.14
CA PHE A 61 -8.77 0.81 -3.06
C PHE A 61 -8.31 1.41 -1.74
N ARG A 62 -9.24 1.98 -0.99
CA ARG A 62 -8.99 2.52 0.35
C ARG A 62 -10.02 1.98 1.33
N TYR A 63 -9.54 1.46 2.44
CA TYR A 63 -10.37 0.98 3.54
C TYR A 63 -9.89 1.54 4.87
N GLU A 64 -10.84 1.68 5.79
CA GLU A 64 -10.58 2.17 7.13
C GLU A 64 -11.03 1.12 8.14
N PHE A 65 -10.09 0.68 8.97
CA PHE A 65 -10.29 -0.22 10.10
C PHE A 65 -10.18 0.57 11.40
N ASP A 66 -10.44 -0.04 12.55
CA ASP A 66 -10.43 0.65 13.83
C ASP A 66 -9.06 1.25 14.18
N GLU A 67 -7.97 0.54 13.89
CA GLU A 67 -6.62 0.95 14.27
C GLU A 67 -5.80 1.56 13.12
N TYR A 68 -6.15 1.24 11.88
CA TYR A 68 -5.36 1.60 10.70
C TYR A 68 -6.23 1.85 9.47
N LYS A 69 -5.64 2.50 8.47
CA LYS A 69 -6.20 2.65 7.12
C LYS A 69 -5.29 1.93 6.15
N THR A 70 -5.85 1.45 5.06
CA THR A 70 -5.10 0.76 4.01
C THR A 70 -5.36 1.40 2.67
N ASP A 71 -4.30 1.60 1.90
CA ASP A 71 -4.32 2.04 0.51
C ASP A 71 -3.72 0.96 -0.37
N PHE A 72 -4.47 0.48 -1.36
CA PHE A 72 -3.98 -0.47 -2.36
C PHE A 72 -3.76 0.27 -3.67
N LEU A 73 -2.49 0.41 -4.03
CA LEU A 73 -2.02 1.27 -5.11
C LEU A 73 -1.72 0.41 -6.33
N PRO A 74 -2.35 0.67 -7.50
CA PRO A 74 -2.00 -0.02 -8.75
C PRO A 74 -0.70 0.51 -9.38
N MET A 75 -0.26 1.70 -8.94
CA MET A 75 0.87 2.42 -9.50
C MET A 75 1.47 3.34 -8.42
N ILE A 76 2.78 3.54 -8.51
CA ILE A 76 3.54 4.49 -7.70
C ILE A 76 4.17 5.50 -8.64
N LYS A 77 3.99 6.80 -8.38
CA LYS A 77 4.61 7.85 -9.21
C LYS A 77 6.13 7.73 -9.13
N GLY A 78 6.79 7.98 -10.26
CA GLY A 78 8.24 7.88 -10.40
C GLY A 78 8.76 6.45 -10.60
N LEU A 79 7.88 5.45 -10.63
CA LEU A 79 8.24 4.05 -10.86
C LEU A 79 7.38 3.48 -12.00
N ASP A 80 8.05 3.01 -13.06
CA ASP A 80 7.36 2.61 -14.29
C ASP A 80 6.82 1.18 -14.25
N ASP A 81 7.54 0.26 -13.59
CA ASP A 81 7.22 -1.17 -13.59
C ASP A 81 7.30 -1.80 -12.19
N PHE A 82 6.21 -2.49 -11.81
CA PHE A 82 6.13 -3.20 -10.54
C PHE A 82 7.13 -4.34 -10.47
N LEU A 83 7.26 -5.15 -11.54
CA LEU A 83 8.07 -6.37 -11.49
C LEU A 83 9.55 -6.04 -11.28
N THR A 84 10.04 -5.03 -11.98
CA THR A 84 11.40 -4.51 -11.83
C THR A 84 11.65 -4.02 -10.41
N SER A 85 10.75 -3.20 -9.86
CA SER A 85 10.91 -2.70 -8.48
C SER A 85 10.78 -3.82 -7.44
N PHE A 86 9.93 -4.81 -7.70
CA PHE A 86 9.73 -5.97 -6.83
C PHE A 86 10.95 -6.92 -6.80
N GLN A 87 11.81 -6.89 -7.81
CA GLN A 87 13.09 -7.62 -7.79
C GLN A 87 14.07 -7.00 -6.79
N HIS A 88 14.02 -5.68 -6.59
CA HIS A 88 14.91 -4.96 -5.69
C HIS A 88 14.36 -4.80 -4.26
N LYS A 89 13.19 -5.39 -3.98
CA LYS A 89 12.54 -5.28 -2.67
C LYS A 89 13.46 -5.69 -1.52
N ALA A 90 13.30 -5.02 -0.39
CA ALA A 90 13.72 -5.56 0.89
C ALA A 90 12.67 -6.58 1.36
N THR A 91 13.11 -7.70 1.96
CA THR A 91 12.21 -8.64 2.61
C THR A 91 12.47 -8.62 4.10
N VAL A 92 11.42 -8.38 4.89
CA VAL A 92 11.47 -8.44 6.35
C VAL A 92 10.58 -9.57 6.81
N LYS A 93 11.07 -10.39 7.73
CA LYS A 93 10.25 -11.43 8.38
C LYS A 93 9.64 -10.86 9.66
N LEU A 94 8.32 -10.81 9.72
CA LEU A 94 7.58 -10.44 10.93
C LEU A 94 6.82 -11.69 11.41
N HIS A 95 7.25 -12.27 12.52
CA HIS A 95 6.82 -13.60 12.96
C HIS A 95 7.06 -14.64 11.84
N ASP A 96 6.00 -15.24 11.30
CA ASP A 96 6.04 -16.20 10.20
C ASP A 96 5.59 -15.63 8.84
N VAL A 97 5.37 -14.31 8.78
CA VAL A 97 4.96 -13.62 7.56
C VAL A 97 6.17 -12.91 6.95
N ALA A 98 6.44 -13.20 5.68
CA ALA A 98 7.42 -12.48 4.89
C ALA A 98 6.78 -11.25 4.26
N ILE A 99 7.27 -10.07 4.63
CA ILE A 99 6.78 -8.77 4.14
C ILE A 99 7.76 -8.24 3.11
N SER A 100 7.23 -7.94 1.93
CA SER A 100 7.96 -7.29 0.84
C SER A 100 7.84 -5.78 1.01
N ILE A 101 8.97 -5.09 1.12
CA ILE A 101 9.07 -3.64 1.27
C ILE A 101 9.78 -3.10 0.03
N ILE A 102 9.27 -2.00 -0.53
CA ILE A 102 9.92 -1.30 -1.63
C ILE A 102 11.38 -0.97 -1.29
N SER A 103 12.27 -1.05 -2.29
CA SER A 103 13.68 -0.70 -2.11
C SER A 103 13.82 0.76 -1.66
N PHE A 104 14.91 1.07 -0.96
CA PHE A 104 15.17 2.44 -0.52
C PHE A 104 15.36 3.37 -1.73
N GLU A 105 16.02 2.89 -2.77
CA GLU A 105 16.28 3.61 -4.01
C GLU A 105 14.99 3.92 -4.78
N ASP A 106 14.08 2.96 -4.92
CA ASP A 106 12.81 3.18 -5.59
C ASP A 106 11.87 4.07 -4.77
N LEU A 107 11.95 3.98 -3.43
CA LEU A 107 11.26 4.92 -2.55
C LEU A 107 11.75 6.35 -2.77
N LEU A 108 13.07 6.58 -2.84
CA LEU A 108 13.64 7.91 -3.10
C LEU A 108 13.16 8.46 -4.46
N LYS A 109 13.27 7.67 -5.54
CA LYS A 109 12.77 8.06 -6.87
C LYS A 109 11.30 8.47 -6.80
N SER A 110 10.48 7.69 -6.09
CA SER A 110 9.06 8.00 -5.95
C SER A 110 8.84 9.33 -5.23
N LYS A 111 9.58 9.59 -4.14
CA LYS A 111 9.50 10.85 -3.38
C LYS A 111 9.98 12.06 -4.17
N GLU A 112 11.05 11.95 -4.96
CA GLU A 112 11.52 13.04 -5.82
C GLU A 112 10.46 13.48 -6.84
N THR A 113 9.61 12.55 -7.29
CA THR A 113 8.49 12.87 -8.21
C THR A 113 7.23 13.38 -7.51
N ASP A 114 7.10 13.16 -6.21
CA ASP A 114 5.94 13.57 -5.43
C ASP A 114 6.30 14.82 -4.62
N SER A 115 5.90 15.99 -5.12
CA SER A 115 6.27 17.32 -4.57
C SER A 115 5.67 17.66 -3.21
N ARG A 116 5.47 16.67 -2.33
CA ARG A 116 5.04 16.90 -0.96
C ARG A 116 6.18 17.57 -0.20
N VAL A 117 6.00 18.83 0.18
CA VAL A 117 6.97 19.69 0.92
C VAL A 117 7.56 19.04 2.18
N LYS A 118 6.90 18.01 2.73
CA LYS A 118 7.32 17.27 3.93
C LYS A 118 8.31 16.12 3.62
N ASP A 119 8.31 15.63 2.39
CA ASP A 119 9.10 14.47 1.94
C ASP A 119 10.42 14.92 1.30
#